data_AF-A0AAJ0UGZ9-F1
#
_entry.id   AF-A0AAJ0UGZ9-F1
#
_cell.length_a   1.000
_cell.length_b   1.000
_cell.length_c   1.000
_cell.angle_alpha   90.00
_cell.angle_beta   90.00
_cell.angle_gamma   90.00
#
_symmetry.space_group_name_H-M   'P 1'
#
loop_
_entity.id
_entity.type
_entity.pdbx_description
1 polymer ?
#
loop_
_entity_poly.entity_id
_entity_poly.type
_entity_poly.pdbx_seq_one_letter_code
_entity_poly.pdbx_strand_id
1 'polypeptide(L)'
;MTIDETRLARLADLFETAEQRLKEAETLNQELSIPALNELRYVAYHLVRALRAEEPDAADWQRAENHARRAIYDATEATLLTLLDQAYSYRERFRACEDVLDVLPEYPRQLTTLHKVQQRLLSARASEGAYLERGRYDDRCAEELPILRAMLAEFAAAEPRLQARARQRSIRRWSFILTVLALNGLALSLGLTWLLLQTANV
;
A
#
# COMPACT_ATOMS: atom_id res chain seq x y z
N MET A 1 20.49 23.90 36.55
CA MET A 1 20.23 23.38 35.18
C MET A 1 19.00 24.09 34.63
N THR A 2 19.18 25.10 33.79
CA THR A 2 18.08 25.73 33.05
C THR A 2 17.86 24.92 31.78
N ILE A 3 16.72 24.23 31.70
CA ILE A 3 16.31 23.52 30.49
C ILE A 3 15.98 24.58 29.43
N ASP A 4 16.48 24.41 28.22
CA ASP A 4 16.03 25.20 27.07
C ASP A 4 14.61 24.74 26.70
N GLU A 5 13.62 25.43 27.28
CA GLU A 5 12.20 25.13 27.08
C GLU A 5 11.79 25.16 25.60
N THR A 6 12.46 25.98 24.77
CA THR A 6 12.17 26.09 23.34
C THR A 6 12.62 24.82 22.61
N ARG A 7 13.81 24.31 22.92
CA ARG A 7 14.31 23.04 22.35
C ARG A 7 13.50 21.85 22.82
N LEU A 8 13.11 21.82 24.09
CA LEU A 8 12.28 20.74 24.62
C LEU A 8 10.90 20.70 23.92
N ALA A 9 10.24 21.85 23.76
CA ALA A 9 8.97 21.94 23.04
C ALA A 9 9.10 21.44 21.60
N ARG A 10 10.14 21.90 20.87
CA ARG A 10 10.39 21.43 19.50
C ARG A 10 10.63 19.93 19.41
N LEU A 11 11.38 19.36 20.35
CA LEU A 11 11.62 17.91 20.38
C LEU A 11 10.34 17.14 20.69
N ALA A 12 9.49 17.65 21.59
CA ALA A 12 8.19 17.07 21.89
C ALA A 12 7.29 17.04 20.65
N ASP A 13 7.20 18.14 19.89
CA ASP A 13 6.43 18.20 18.65
C ASP A 13 6.91 17.17 17.61
N LEU A 14 8.23 17.02 17.46
CA LEU A 14 8.83 16.03 16.55
C LEU A 14 8.54 14.59 17.01
N PHE A 15 8.61 14.34 18.32
CA PHE A 15 8.33 13.03 18.89
C PHE A 15 6.85 12.65 18.71
N GLU A 16 5.93 13.57 18.99
CA GLU A 16 4.49 13.37 18.79
C GLU A 16 4.17 13.10 17.32
N THR A 17 4.77 13.88 16.40
CA THR A 17 4.62 13.64 14.95
C THR A 17 5.12 12.26 14.55
N ALA A 18 6.28 11.83 15.07
CA ALA A 18 6.84 10.51 14.79
C ALA A 18 5.95 9.39 15.31
N GLU A 19 5.42 9.52 16.52
CA GLU A 19 4.50 8.56 17.11
C GLU A 19 3.20 8.46 16.30
N GLN A 20 2.62 9.60 15.88
CA GLN A 20 1.43 9.63 15.05
C GLN A 20 1.67 8.91 13.72
N ARG A 21 2.78 9.18 13.03
CA ARG A 21 3.13 8.48 11.79
C ARG A 21 3.35 6.98 12.01
N LEU A 22 3.97 6.59 13.12
CA LEU A 22 4.17 5.19 13.46
C LEU A 22 2.84 4.45 13.67
N LYS A 23 1.91 5.07 14.40
CA LYS A 23 0.54 4.56 14.59
C LYS A 23 -0.24 4.47 13.28
N GLU A 24 -0.10 5.46 12.40
CA GLU A 24 -0.70 5.43 11.06
C GLU A 24 -0.18 4.23 10.26
N ALA A 25 1.13 3.97 10.28
CA ALA A 25 1.74 2.83 9.61
C ALA A 25 1.21 1.50 10.18
N GLU A 26 1.23 1.34 11.51
CA GLU A 26 0.73 0.16 12.21
C GLU A 26 -0.74 -0.12 11.90
N THR A 27 -1.59 0.92 11.83
CA THR A 27 -3.02 0.75 11.56
C THR A 27 -3.30 0.16 10.18
N LEU A 28 -2.42 0.37 9.20
CA LEU A 28 -2.63 -0.08 7.82
C LEU A 28 -2.35 -1.57 7.61
N ASN A 29 -1.36 -2.15 8.29
CA ASN A 29 -0.93 -3.53 8.09
C ASN A 29 -0.78 -4.35 9.38
N GLN A 30 -1.09 -3.78 10.54
CA GLN A 30 -0.89 -4.38 11.87
C GLN A 30 0.58 -4.71 12.19
N GLU A 31 1.52 -4.11 11.46
CA GLU A 31 2.94 -4.30 11.66
C GLU A 31 3.61 -2.98 12.07
N LEU A 32 4.38 -3.04 13.14
CA LEU A 32 5.13 -1.89 13.62
C LEU A 32 6.40 -1.69 12.78
N SER A 33 6.66 -0.44 12.34
CA SER A 33 7.94 -0.09 11.71
C SER A 33 9.08 -0.16 12.75
N ILE A 34 9.77 -1.31 12.78
CA ILE A 34 10.93 -1.53 13.67
C ILE A 34 12.02 -0.45 13.48
N PRO A 35 12.34 0.02 12.26
CA PRO A 35 13.25 1.15 12.08
C PRO A 35 12.78 2.41 12.83
N ALA A 36 11.54 2.85 12.63
CA ALA A 36 11.01 4.04 13.28
C ALA A 36 10.97 3.91 14.82
N LEU A 37 10.58 2.74 15.34
CA LEU A 37 10.60 2.46 16.78
C LEU A 37 12.02 2.55 17.35
N ASN A 38 13.01 2.00 16.64
CA ASN A 38 14.41 2.07 17.07
C ASN A 38 14.91 3.52 17.15
N GLU A 39 14.52 4.35 16.19
CA GLU A 39 14.85 5.78 16.18
C GLU A 39 14.19 6.50 17.38
N LEU A 40 12.92 6.24 17.70
CA LEU A 40 12.27 6.76 18.91
C LEU A 40 12.98 6.34 20.21
N ARG A 41 13.50 5.10 20.27
CA ARG A 41 14.32 4.65 21.40
C ARG A 41 15.62 5.46 21.51
N TYR A 42 16.24 5.82 20.39
CA TYR A 42 17.43 6.67 20.40
C TYR A 42 17.11 8.13 20.78
N VAL A 43 15.92 8.65 20.44
CA VAL A 43 15.45 9.95 20.96
C VAL A 43 15.48 9.95 22.49
N ALA A 44 14.86 8.96 23.12
CA ALA A 44 14.82 8.84 24.57
C ALA A 44 16.22 8.71 25.18
N TYR A 45 17.09 7.90 24.57
CA TYR A 45 18.48 7.74 25.01
C TYR A 45 19.24 9.08 25.04
N HIS A 46 19.19 9.84 23.95
CA HIS A 46 19.89 11.12 23.86
C HIS A 46 19.25 12.20 24.73
N LEU A 47 17.93 12.21 24.87
CA LEU A 47 17.23 13.13 25.77
C LEU A 47 17.63 12.89 27.24
N VAL A 48 17.62 11.63 27.70
CA VAL A 48 18.03 11.29 29.07
C VAL A 48 19.48 11.69 29.33
N ARG A 49 20.38 11.52 28.35
CA ARG A 49 21.77 11.97 28.47
C ARG A 49 21.89 13.49 28.55
N ALA A 50 21.20 14.21 27.67
CA ALA A 50 21.21 15.66 27.66
C ALA A 50 20.66 16.26 28.97
N LEU A 51 19.63 15.64 29.56
CA LEU A 51 19.04 16.06 30.84
C LEU A 51 19.91 15.72 32.06
N ARG A 52 20.85 14.78 31.95
CA ARG A 52 21.77 14.41 33.03
C ARG A 52 23.10 15.16 32.99
N ALA A 53 23.40 15.84 31.89
CA ALA A 53 24.63 16.57 31.73
C ALA A 53 24.67 17.78 32.68
N GLU A 54 25.80 17.97 33.36
CA GLU A 54 26.01 19.10 34.27
C GLU A 54 26.05 20.44 33.51
N GLU A 55 26.50 20.39 32.25
CA GLU A 55 26.50 21.49 31.29
C GLU A 55 25.53 21.22 30.12
N PRO A 56 25.03 22.26 29.43
CA PRO A 56 24.16 22.10 28.27
C PRO A 56 24.81 21.25 27.16
N ASP A 57 24.41 19.98 27.03
CA ASP A 57 24.89 19.09 25.96
C ASP A 57 24.11 19.34 24.66
N ALA A 58 24.48 20.40 23.93
CA ALA A 58 23.87 20.75 22.67
C ALA A 58 23.96 19.64 21.60
N ALA A 59 24.94 18.74 21.71
CA ALA A 59 25.13 17.66 20.76
C ALA A 59 24.10 16.55 20.98
N ASP A 60 23.83 16.14 22.22
CA ASP A 60 22.81 15.14 22.51
C ASP A 60 21.39 15.67 22.22
N TRP A 61 21.10 16.95 22.47
CA TRP A 61 19.84 17.57 22.00
C TRP A 61 19.69 17.49 20.49
N GLN A 62 20.73 17.83 19.72
CA GLN A 62 20.68 17.76 18.26
C GLN A 62 20.51 16.33 17.75
N ARG A 63 21.16 15.35 18.40
CA ARG A 63 20.99 13.93 18.07
C ARG A 63 19.55 13.47 18.34
N ALA A 64 18.97 13.84 19.47
CA ALA A 64 17.57 13.51 19.78
C ALA A 64 16.61 14.06 18.70
N GLU A 65 16.78 15.32 18.27
CA GLU A 65 15.99 15.88 17.17
C GLU A 65 16.18 15.11 15.86
N ASN A 66 17.42 14.74 15.52
CA ASN A 66 17.72 14.02 14.28
C ASN A 66 17.08 12.63 14.27
N HIS A 67 17.13 11.91 15.40
CA HIS A 67 16.46 10.63 15.57
C HIS A 67 14.93 10.78 15.48
N ALA A 68 14.36 11.84 16.06
CA ALA A 68 12.92 12.09 15.96
C ALA A 68 12.50 12.29 14.49
N ARG A 69 13.21 13.15 13.75
CA ARG A 69 12.94 13.35 12.30
C ARG A 69 13.12 12.07 11.49
N ARG A 70 14.11 11.24 11.83
CA ARG A 70 14.33 9.97 11.15
C ARG A 70 13.22 8.96 11.46
N ALA A 71 12.68 8.96 12.68
CA ALA A 71 11.51 8.17 13.04
C ALA A 71 10.28 8.57 12.22
N ILE A 72 10.05 9.88 12.03
CA ILE A 72 8.96 10.38 11.16
C ILE A 72 9.14 9.83 9.74
N TYR A 73 10.33 9.98 9.16
CA TYR A 73 10.64 9.49 7.82
C TYR A 73 10.44 7.96 7.70
N ASP A 74 11.01 7.16 8.61
CA ASP A 74 10.95 5.70 8.54
C ASP A 74 9.50 5.19 8.71
N ALA A 75 8.65 5.90 9.47
CA ALA A 75 7.23 5.58 9.62
C ALA A 75 6.40 6.01 8.38
N THR A 76 6.65 7.19 7.84
CA THR A 76 6.05 7.67 6.58
C THR A 76 6.41 6.74 5.42
N GLU A 77 7.66 6.31 5.32
CA GLU A 77 8.10 5.36 4.31
C GLU A 77 7.40 4.00 4.43
N ALA A 78 7.28 3.46 5.66
CA ALA A 78 6.55 2.21 5.90
C ALA A 78 5.08 2.30 5.45
N THR A 79 4.45 3.46 5.71
CA THR A 79 3.09 3.77 5.25
C THR A 79 3.02 3.75 3.72
N LEU A 80 3.93 4.44 3.03
CA LEU A 80 3.99 4.48 1.57
C LEU A 80 4.17 3.08 0.95
N LEU A 81 5.10 2.29 1.48
CA LEU A 81 5.34 0.93 1.00
C LEU A 81 4.09 0.06 1.11
N THR A 82 3.37 0.18 2.22
CA THR A 82 2.11 -0.54 2.45
C THR A 82 1.04 -0.13 1.45
N LEU A 83 0.87 1.17 1.22
CA LEU A 83 -0.11 1.67 0.23
C LEU A 83 0.26 1.26 -1.21
N LEU A 84 1.56 1.28 -1.55
CA LEU A 84 2.06 0.78 -2.83
C LEU A 84 1.72 -0.71 -3.02
N ASP A 85 1.98 -1.53 -2.00
CA ASP A 85 1.69 -2.96 -2.04
C ASP A 85 0.18 -3.24 -2.20
N GLN A 86 -0.68 -2.52 -1.48
CA GLN A 86 -2.13 -2.58 -1.65
C GLN A 86 -2.56 -2.24 -3.08
N ALA A 87 -1.98 -1.17 -3.67
CA ALA A 87 -2.29 -0.76 -5.03
C ALA A 87 -1.81 -1.78 -6.07
N TYR A 88 -0.63 -2.38 -5.88
CA TYR A 88 -0.14 -3.45 -6.75
C TYR A 88 -0.96 -4.73 -6.61
N SER A 89 -1.40 -5.07 -5.39
CA SER A 89 -2.29 -6.19 -5.13
C SER A 89 -3.65 -6.01 -5.83
N TYR A 90 -4.20 -4.80 -5.81
CA TYR A 90 -5.40 -4.46 -6.58
C TYR A 90 -5.16 -4.65 -8.08
N ARG A 91 -4.04 -4.12 -8.61
CA ARG A 91 -3.68 -4.26 -10.03
C ARG A 91 -3.61 -5.72 -10.44
N GLU A 92 -2.95 -6.55 -9.64
CA GLU A 92 -2.78 -7.98 -9.91
C GLU A 92 -4.13 -8.71 -9.88
N ARG A 93 -4.99 -8.42 -8.90
CA ARG A 93 -6.32 -9.00 -8.76
C ARG A 93 -7.22 -8.74 -9.99
N PHE A 94 -7.14 -7.55 -10.56
CA PHE A 94 -8.00 -7.14 -11.68
C PHE A 94 -7.30 -7.11 -13.04
N ARG A 95 -6.07 -7.62 -13.16
CA ARG A 95 -5.29 -7.60 -14.41
C ARG A 95 -6.01 -8.23 -15.63
N ALA A 96 -6.85 -9.24 -15.38
CA ALA A 96 -7.58 -9.99 -16.40
C ALA A 96 -9.03 -9.52 -16.56
N CYS A 97 -9.45 -8.47 -15.84
CA CYS A 97 -10.79 -7.94 -15.91
C CYS A 97 -10.87 -6.92 -17.07
N GLU A 98 -11.51 -7.32 -18.16
CA GLU A 98 -11.66 -6.46 -19.36
C GLU A 98 -12.53 -5.22 -19.09
N ASP A 99 -13.40 -5.27 -18.08
CA ASP A 99 -14.33 -4.19 -17.71
C ASP A 99 -13.68 -3.07 -16.88
N VAL A 100 -12.38 -3.16 -16.58
CA VAL A 100 -11.75 -2.21 -15.64
C VAL A 100 -11.86 -0.77 -16.13
N LEU A 101 -11.69 -0.53 -17.42
CA LEU A 101 -11.79 0.81 -17.99
C LEU A 101 -13.22 1.36 -18.01
N ASP A 102 -14.23 0.50 -18.03
CA ASP A 102 -15.62 0.93 -17.96
C ASP A 102 -16.01 1.38 -16.55
N VAL A 103 -15.47 0.70 -15.54
CA VAL A 103 -15.79 0.98 -14.13
C VAL A 103 -14.87 2.05 -13.55
N LEU A 104 -13.62 2.06 -13.98
CA LEU A 104 -12.57 2.97 -13.52
C LEU A 104 -11.81 3.55 -14.73
N PRO A 105 -12.38 4.54 -15.42
CA PRO A 105 -11.79 5.10 -16.65
C PRO A 105 -10.37 5.67 -16.46
N GLU A 106 -10.10 6.20 -15.27
CA GLU A 106 -8.81 6.80 -14.90
C GLU A 106 -7.72 5.77 -14.56
N TYR A 107 -8.03 4.48 -14.61
CA TYR A 107 -7.12 3.41 -14.19
C TYR A 107 -5.73 3.46 -14.86
N PRO A 108 -5.57 3.68 -16.19
CA PRO A 108 -4.25 3.80 -16.81
C PRO A 108 -3.44 4.99 -16.27
N ARG A 109 -4.11 6.11 -15.98
CA ARG A 109 -3.47 7.29 -15.39
C ARG A 109 -3.04 7.00 -13.95
N GLN A 110 -3.88 6.33 -13.18
CA GLN A 110 -3.59 5.92 -11.81
C GLN A 110 -2.40 4.95 -11.75
N LEU A 111 -2.30 3.98 -12.66
CA LEU A 111 -1.13 3.10 -12.76
C LEU A 111 0.15 3.84 -13.13
N THR A 112 0.05 4.86 -13.99
CA THR A 112 1.18 5.75 -14.30
C THR A 112 1.63 6.53 -13.07
N THR A 113 0.67 7.07 -12.30
CA THR A 113 0.96 7.75 -11.03
C THR A 113 1.62 6.80 -10.04
N LEU A 114 1.08 5.59 -9.88
CA LEU A 114 1.64 4.56 -9.00
C LEU A 114 3.12 4.27 -9.32
N HIS A 115 3.44 4.11 -10.60
CA HIS A 115 4.82 3.93 -11.04
C HIS A 115 5.71 5.14 -10.73
N LYS A 116 5.22 6.37 -10.95
CA LYS A 116 5.97 7.59 -10.61
C LYS A 116 6.28 7.69 -9.12
N VAL A 117 5.30 7.40 -8.25
CA VAL A 117 5.50 7.39 -6.80
C VAL A 117 6.57 6.38 -6.42
N GLN A 118 6.49 5.15 -6.95
CA GLN A 118 7.50 4.12 -6.71
C GLN A 118 8.90 4.57 -7.14
N GLN A 119 9.04 5.18 -8.32
CA GLN A 119 10.33 5.67 -8.82
C GLN A 119 10.91 6.79 -7.95
N ARG A 120 10.07 7.71 -7.46
CA ARG A 120 10.49 8.77 -6.53
C ARG A 120 10.97 8.20 -5.20
N LEU A 121 10.30 7.18 -4.69
CA LEU A 121 10.72 6.50 -3.46
C LEU A 121 12.07 5.78 -3.63
N LEU A 122 12.25 5.06 -4.74
CA LEU A 122 13.49 4.38 -5.05
C LEU A 122 14.66 5.35 -5.26
N SER A 123 14.44 6.47 -5.95
CA SER A 123 15.48 7.48 -6.16
C SER A 123 15.85 8.20 -4.86
N ALA A 124 14.88 8.42 -3.95
CA ALA A 124 15.16 8.93 -2.62
C ALA A 124 16.09 8.01 -1.83
N ARG A 125 15.85 6.69 -1.88
CA ARG A 125 16.71 5.67 -1.24
C ARG A 125 18.11 5.56 -1.83
N ALA A 126 18.24 5.73 -3.14
CA ALA A 126 19.50 5.51 -3.86
C ALA A 126 20.50 6.68 -3.77
N SER A 127 20.07 7.86 -3.31
CA SER A 127 21.00 8.99 -3.20
C SER A 127 22.02 8.77 -2.07
N GLU A 128 23.31 8.82 -2.41
CA GLU A 128 24.47 8.46 -1.56
C GLU A 128 24.59 9.27 -0.24
N GLY A 129 23.90 10.41 -0.13
CA GLY A 129 23.79 11.22 1.09
C GLY A 129 22.51 11.02 1.91
N ALA A 130 21.52 10.25 1.40
CA ALA A 130 20.21 10.10 2.01
C ALA A 130 20.29 9.56 3.44
N TYR A 131 21.22 8.65 3.74
CA TYR A 131 21.29 8.01 5.06
C TYR A 131 21.57 8.99 6.20
N LEU A 132 22.45 9.99 5.97
CA LEU A 132 22.81 11.01 6.96
C LEU A 132 21.83 12.18 6.99
N GLU A 133 21.04 12.36 5.93
CA GLU A 133 20.12 13.49 5.76
C GLU A 133 18.64 13.11 5.83
N ARG A 134 18.25 11.85 6.09
CA ARG A 134 16.84 11.38 6.05
C ARG A 134 15.85 12.27 6.81
N GLY A 135 16.29 12.90 7.90
CA GLY A 135 15.47 13.85 8.65
C GLY A 135 15.06 15.12 7.87
N ARG A 136 15.67 15.40 6.72
CA ARG A 136 15.31 16.46 5.75
C ARG A 136 14.48 15.94 4.56
N TYR A 137 14.29 14.62 4.44
CA TYR A 137 13.58 13.99 3.31
C TYR A 137 12.10 13.71 3.61
N ASP A 138 11.63 14.02 4.83
CA ASP A 138 10.26 13.78 5.29
C ASP A 138 9.20 14.42 4.37
N ASP A 139 9.41 15.68 3.98
CA ASP A 139 8.42 16.46 3.20
C ASP A 139 8.06 15.77 1.87
N ARG A 140 9.05 15.23 1.15
CA ARG A 140 8.82 14.62 -0.17
C ARG A 140 8.05 13.31 -0.09
N CYS A 141 8.26 12.52 0.95
CA CYS A 141 7.52 11.27 1.13
C CYS A 141 6.10 11.56 1.61
N ALA A 142 5.93 12.54 2.49
CA ALA A 142 4.64 12.96 3.00
C ALA A 142 3.71 13.49 1.88
N GLU A 143 4.25 14.17 0.87
CA GLU A 143 3.49 14.66 -0.30
C GLU A 143 2.84 13.55 -1.13
N GLU A 144 3.40 12.34 -1.14
CA GLU A 144 2.88 11.22 -1.95
C GLU A 144 1.74 10.46 -1.25
N LEU A 145 1.64 10.56 0.08
CA LEU A 145 0.59 9.90 0.88
C LEU A 145 -0.84 10.24 0.42
N PRO A 146 -1.24 11.52 0.30
CA PRO A 146 -2.60 11.85 -0.13
C PRO A 146 -2.92 11.32 -1.53
N ILE A 147 -1.91 11.26 -2.42
CA ILE A 147 -2.07 10.77 -3.80
C ILE A 147 -2.40 9.27 -3.78
N LEU A 148 -1.62 8.47 -3.05
CA LEU A 148 -1.89 7.02 -2.94
C LEU A 148 -3.18 6.72 -2.19
N ARG A 149 -3.50 7.45 -1.12
CA ARG A 149 -4.75 7.28 -0.36
C ARG A 149 -5.97 7.57 -1.22
N ALA A 150 -5.96 8.66 -2.00
CA ALA A 150 -7.05 8.99 -2.92
C ALA A 150 -7.23 7.89 -3.99
N MET A 151 -6.13 7.43 -4.58
CA MET A 151 -6.14 6.36 -5.57
C MET A 151 -6.73 5.05 -5.00
N LEU A 152 -6.31 4.64 -3.80
CA LEU A 152 -6.83 3.44 -3.15
C LEU A 152 -8.30 3.58 -2.74
N ALA A 153 -8.76 4.78 -2.38
CA ALA A 153 -10.17 5.03 -2.12
C ALA A 153 -11.02 4.83 -3.39
N GLU A 154 -10.53 5.29 -4.55
CA GLU A 154 -11.18 5.03 -5.84
C GLU A 154 -11.18 3.54 -6.20
N PHE A 155 -10.07 2.84 -5.96
CA PHE A 155 -9.98 1.39 -6.15
C PHE A 155 -11.00 0.64 -5.28
N ALA A 156 -11.08 0.98 -3.99
CA ALA A 156 -12.04 0.39 -3.06
C ALA A 156 -13.50 0.66 -3.49
N ALA A 157 -13.79 1.85 -4.00
CA ALA A 157 -15.12 2.20 -4.51
C ALA A 157 -15.49 1.42 -5.79
N ALA A 158 -14.50 1.15 -6.67
CA ALA A 158 -14.68 0.41 -7.91
C ALA A 158 -14.77 -1.11 -7.70
N GLU A 159 -14.12 -1.64 -6.66
CA GLU A 159 -13.96 -3.07 -6.42
C GLU A 159 -15.27 -3.88 -6.46
N PRO A 160 -16.35 -3.51 -5.74
CA PRO A 160 -17.59 -4.29 -5.76
C PRO A 160 -18.20 -4.42 -7.16
N ARG A 161 -18.10 -3.37 -7.97
CA ARG A 161 -18.62 -3.35 -9.35
C ARG A 161 -17.79 -4.26 -10.26
N LEU A 162 -16.47 -4.23 -10.12
CA LEU A 162 -15.57 -5.11 -10.87
C LEU A 162 -15.80 -6.57 -10.50
N GLN A 163 -15.91 -6.87 -9.21
CA GLN A 163 -16.21 -8.23 -8.73
C GLN A 163 -17.58 -8.73 -9.24
N ALA A 164 -18.60 -7.87 -9.22
CA ALA A 164 -19.92 -8.20 -9.75
C ALA A 164 -19.88 -8.52 -11.25
N ARG A 165 -19.19 -7.69 -12.06
CA ARG A 165 -19.02 -7.95 -13.50
C ARG A 165 -18.22 -9.22 -13.78
N ALA A 166 -17.14 -9.45 -13.04
CA ALA A 166 -16.35 -10.67 -13.13
C ALA A 166 -17.20 -11.93 -12.83
N ARG A 167 -18.03 -11.88 -11.77
CA ARG A 167 -18.94 -12.97 -11.41
C ARG A 167 -20.00 -13.22 -12.47
N GLN A 168 -20.64 -12.16 -12.99
CA GLN A 168 -21.65 -12.27 -14.04
C GLN A 168 -21.08 -12.90 -15.31
N ARG A 169 -19.86 -12.54 -15.70
CA ARG A 169 -19.16 -13.18 -16.82
C ARG A 169 -18.87 -14.65 -16.57
N SER A 170 -18.38 -15.01 -15.39
CA SER A 170 -18.14 -16.42 -15.03
C SER A 170 -19.42 -17.24 -15.16
N ILE A 171 -20.53 -16.76 -14.59
CA ILE A 171 -21.84 -17.41 -14.69
C ILE A 171 -22.28 -17.55 -16.16
N ARG A 172 -22.14 -16.49 -16.97
CA ARG A 172 -22.51 -16.52 -18.39
C ARG A 172 -21.65 -17.50 -19.20
N ARG A 173 -20.34 -17.57 -18.94
CA ARG A 173 -19.42 -18.53 -19.58
C ARG A 173 -19.80 -19.96 -19.21
N TRP A 174 -20.03 -20.25 -17.94
CA TRP A 174 -20.48 -21.57 -17.49
C TRP A 174 -21.85 -21.96 -18.04
N SER A 175 -22.79 -21.02 -18.08
CA SER A 175 -24.12 -21.25 -18.68
C SER A 175 -24.00 -21.60 -20.17
N PHE A 176 -23.13 -20.91 -20.90
CA PHE A 176 -22.87 -21.21 -22.31
C PHE A 176 -22.25 -22.60 -22.49
N ILE A 177 -21.22 -22.96 -21.70
CA ILE A 177 -20.59 -24.28 -21.73
C ILE A 177 -21.61 -25.38 -21.44
N LEU A 178 -22.42 -25.23 -20.38
CA LEU A 178 -23.46 -26.19 -20.02
C LEU A 178 -24.51 -26.35 -21.13
N THR A 179 -24.90 -25.24 -21.76
CA THR A 179 -25.84 -25.27 -22.90
C THR A 179 -25.26 -26.04 -24.09
N VAL A 180 -23.99 -25.80 -24.44
CA VAL A 180 -23.33 -26.53 -25.53
C VAL A 180 -23.20 -28.03 -25.21
N LEU A 181 -22.85 -28.38 -23.97
CA LEU A 181 -22.78 -29.79 -23.54
C LEU A 181 -24.16 -30.47 -23.59
N ALA A 182 -25.21 -29.80 -23.14
CA ALA A 182 -26.57 -30.33 -23.18
C ALA A 182 -27.05 -30.58 -24.62
N LEU A 183 -26.79 -29.66 -25.54
CA LEU A 183 -27.14 -29.81 -26.96
C LEU A 183 -26.41 -30.98 -27.62
N ASN A 184 -25.10 -31.14 -27.35
CA ASN A 184 -24.32 -32.26 -27.87
C ASN A 184 -24.80 -33.60 -27.29
N GLY A 185 -25.11 -33.65 -25.99
CA GLY A 185 -25.69 -34.84 -25.35
C GLY A 185 -27.03 -35.25 -25.96
N LEU A 186 -27.89 -34.27 -26.25
CA LEU A 186 -29.17 -34.51 -26.92
C LEU A 186 -28.97 -35.06 -28.34
N ALA A 187 -28.08 -34.46 -29.13
CA ALA A 187 -27.77 -34.92 -30.49
C ALA A 187 -27.23 -36.35 -30.52
N LEU A 188 -26.34 -36.70 -29.59
CA LEU A 188 -25.82 -38.07 -29.44
C LEU A 188 -26.94 -39.06 -29.09
N SER A 189 -27.82 -38.69 -28.15
CA SER A 189 -28.95 -39.55 -27.77
C SER A 189 -29.89 -39.82 -28.95
N LEU A 190 -30.21 -38.78 -29.74
CA LEU A 190 -31.06 -38.91 -30.92
C LEU A 190 -30.39 -39.79 -31.99
N GLY A 191 -29.09 -39.59 -32.24
CA GLY A 191 -28.32 -40.43 -33.16
C GLY A 191 -28.31 -41.91 -32.76
N LEU A 192 -28.11 -42.19 -31.47
CA LEU A 192 -28.18 -43.55 -30.91
C LEU A 192 -29.57 -44.17 -31.08
N THR A 193 -30.63 -43.42 -30.73
CA THR A 193 -32.01 -43.93 -30.89
C THR A 193 -32.36 -44.22 -32.35
N TRP A 194 -31.91 -43.37 -33.28
CA TRP A 194 -32.11 -43.59 -34.71
C TRP A 194 -31.37 -44.84 -35.22
N LEU A 195 -30.13 -45.04 -34.79
CA LEU A 195 -29.33 -46.22 -35.13
C LEU A 195 -30.01 -47.51 -34.63
N LEU A 196 -30.51 -47.51 -33.38
CA LEU A 196 -31.22 -48.65 -32.80
C LEU A 196 -32.49 -48.99 -33.57
N LEU A 197 -33.27 -47.97 -33.97
CA LEU A 197 -34.47 -48.16 -34.78
C LEU A 197 -34.16 -48.75 -36.17
N GLN A 198 -33.02 -48.41 -36.78
CA GLN A 198 -32.60 -49.04 -38.03
C GLN A 198 -32.25 -50.52 -37.85
N THR A 199 -31.52 -50.87 -36.79
CA THR A 199 -31.14 -52.27 -36.53
C THR A 199 -32.32 -53.17 -36.16
N ALA A 200 -33.40 -52.62 -35.61
CA ALA A 200 -34.58 -53.38 -35.20
C ALA A 200 -35.54 -53.70 -36.36
N ASN A 201 -35.41 -53.04 -37.52
CA ASN A 201 -36.25 -53.23 -38.71
C ASN A 201 -35.60 -54.13 -39.78
N VAL A 202 -34.51 -54.81 -39.46
CA VAL A 202 -33.81 -55.81 -40.29
C VAL A 202 -34.07 -57.19 -39.73
#